data_AF-A0A183AVE4-F1
#
_entry.id   AF-A0A183AVE4-F1
#
_cell.length_a   1.000
_cell.length_b   1.000
_cell.length_c   1.000
_cell.angle_alpha   90.00
_cell.angle_beta   90.00
_cell.angle_gamma   90.00
#
_symmetry.space_group_name_H-M   'P 1'
#
loop_
_entity.id
_entity.type
_entity.pdbx_description
1 polymer ?
#
loop_
_entity_poly.entity_id
_entity_poly.type
_entity_poly.pdbx_seq_one_letter_code
_entity_poly.pdbx_strand_id
1 'polypeptide(L)'
;MDRRNQTQQKPTVKKRLPADNDETGQMTPLNSKGFLRRQRLNCFYTNDQDFLSKFPEVELLLQWNLNAVNETWLTTKILDSEMRLPGMQLLRRDRATRGGGLLLYYHNSLQCEQIECPFAA
;
A
#
# COMPACT_ATOMS: atom_id res chain seq x y z
N MET A 1 -37.98 9.62 -59.79
CA MET A 1 -38.76 10.03 -58.62
C MET A 1 -39.10 8.78 -57.81
N ASP A 2 -38.80 8.82 -56.51
CA ASP A 2 -39.26 8.00 -55.35
C ASP A 2 -39.13 6.47 -55.36
N ARG A 3 -38.34 5.82 -54.48
CA ARG A 3 -38.39 5.65 -53.00
C ARG A 3 -39.63 4.90 -52.45
N ARG A 4 -39.49 3.60 -52.10
CA ARG A 4 -39.56 3.02 -50.72
C ARG A 4 -39.91 1.50 -50.66
N ASN A 5 -39.05 0.76 -49.94
CA ASN A 5 -39.21 -0.39 -49.02
C ASN A 5 -40.53 -1.20 -48.96
N GLN A 6 -40.42 -2.54 -48.85
CA GLN A 6 -40.59 -3.29 -47.58
C GLN A 6 -40.38 -4.83 -47.71
N THR A 7 -39.49 -5.32 -46.83
CA THR A 7 -39.42 -6.59 -46.05
C THR A 7 -40.36 -7.77 -46.36
N GLN A 8 -39.80 -8.99 -46.55
CA GLN A 8 -40.30 -10.28 -45.99
C GLN A 8 -39.12 -11.27 -45.80
N GLN A 9 -38.71 -11.51 -44.54
CA GLN A 9 -38.82 -12.76 -43.76
C GLN A 9 -37.89 -13.94 -44.14
N LYS A 10 -37.08 -14.36 -43.13
CA LYS A 10 -36.11 -15.48 -43.11
C LYS A 10 -36.80 -16.85 -43.05
N PRO A 11 -36.22 -17.89 -43.69
CA PRO A 11 -36.42 -19.27 -43.27
C PRO A 11 -35.21 -19.82 -42.48
N THR A 12 -35.53 -20.39 -41.34
CA THR A 12 -34.73 -21.16 -40.40
C THR A 12 -34.43 -22.56 -40.95
N VAL A 13 -33.16 -22.99 -40.94
CA VAL A 13 -32.83 -24.44 -40.89
C VAL A 13 -31.61 -24.63 -39.99
N LYS A 14 -31.83 -25.34 -38.87
CA LYS A 14 -30.80 -25.83 -37.94
C LYS A 14 -29.99 -26.93 -38.63
N LYS A 15 -28.67 -26.77 -38.74
CA LYS A 15 -27.74 -27.89 -38.99
C LYS A 15 -26.98 -28.18 -37.70
N ARG A 16 -27.20 -29.37 -37.14
CA ARG A 16 -26.29 -30.01 -36.18
C ARG A 16 -25.11 -30.58 -36.96
N LEU A 17 -23.90 -30.36 -36.48
CA LEU A 17 -22.70 -31.11 -36.85
C LEU A 17 -21.89 -31.43 -35.57
N PRO A 18 -21.09 -32.51 -35.60
CA PRO A 18 -20.64 -33.24 -34.42
C PRO A 18 -19.39 -32.63 -33.77
N ALA A 19 -19.09 -33.09 -32.56
CA ALA A 19 -17.93 -32.72 -31.78
C ALA A 19 -16.62 -33.16 -32.44
N ASP A 20 -15.72 -32.20 -32.65
CA ASP A 20 -14.30 -32.46 -32.90
C ASP A 20 -13.61 -32.79 -31.57
N ASN A 21 -13.01 -33.97 -31.52
CA ASN A 21 -11.91 -34.25 -30.62
C ASN A 21 -10.66 -33.67 -31.26
N ASP A 22 -9.94 -32.78 -30.58
CA ASP A 22 -8.48 -32.86 -30.64
C ASP A 22 -7.80 -32.22 -29.44
N GLU A 23 -6.63 -32.79 -29.18
CA GLU A 23 -5.72 -32.67 -28.06
C GLU A 23 -5.36 -31.23 -27.66
N THR A 24 -4.92 -31.04 -26.42
CA THR A 24 -3.56 -30.54 -26.09
C THR A 24 -3.45 -30.38 -24.57
N GLY A 25 -2.36 -30.90 -24.00
CA GLY A 25 -2.15 -31.12 -22.57
C GLY A 25 -2.42 -29.92 -21.67
N GLN A 26 -3.05 -30.21 -20.53
CA GLN A 26 -3.03 -29.30 -19.40
C GLN A 26 -1.61 -29.26 -18.85
N MET A 27 -0.84 -28.25 -19.26
CA MET A 27 0.31 -27.78 -18.50
C MET A 27 -0.21 -27.24 -17.17
N THR A 28 -0.20 -28.08 -16.13
CA THR A 28 -0.24 -27.61 -14.75
C THR A 28 0.80 -26.50 -14.59
N PRO A 29 0.44 -25.30 -14.12
CA PRO A 29 1.42 -24.26 -13.87
C PRO A 29 2.42 -24.81 -12.87
N LEU A 30 3.66 -24.84 -13.35
CA LEU A 30 4.88 -25.14 -12.64
C LEU A 30 4.81 -24.58 -11.22
N ASN A 31 4.83 -25.49 -10.25
CA ASN A 31 5.52 -25.37 -8.98
C ASN A 31 5.65 -23.93 -8.50
N SER A 32 4.78 -23.53 -7.57
CA SER A 32 4.89 -22.28 -6.84
C SER A 32 6.24 -22.27 -6.11
N LYS A 33 7.30 -21.90 -6.83
CA LYS A 33 8.59 -21.53 -6.28
C LYS A 33 8.25 -20.52 -5.21
N GLY A 34 8.44 -20.96 -3.97
CA GLY A 34 7.94 -20.28 -2.79
C GLY A 34 8.16 -18.79 -2.95
N PHE A 35 7.08 -18.04 -2.79
CA PHE A 35 7.19 -16.63 -2.49
C PHE A 35 8.04 -16.59 -1.22
N LEU A 36 9.36 -16.46 -1.36
CA LEU A 36 10.25 -16.19 -0.25
C LEU A 36 9.81 -14.81 0.20
N ARG A 37 8.78 -14.77 1.06
CA ARG A 37 8.39 -13.59 1.80
C ARG A 37 9.70 -13.07 2.34
N ARG A 38 10.10 -11.87 1.91
CA ARG A 38 11.26 -11.20 2.50
C ARG A 38 10.99 -11.18 4.01
N GLN A 39 11.63 -12.08 4.76
CA GLN A 39 11.51 -12.17 6.22
C GLN A 39 12.41 -11.16 6.90
N ARG A 40 12.68 -10.04 6.24
CA ARG A 40 13.60 -9.03 6.72
C ARG A 40 12.81 -7.75 6.88
N LEU A 41 12.56 -7.40 8.13
CA LEU A 41 12.11 -6.08 8.50
C LEU A 41 13.33 -5.16 8.42
N ASN A 42 13.28 -4.17 7.53
CA ASN A 42 14.34 -3.18 7.43
C ASN A 42 13.92 -1.91 8.19
N CYS A 43 14.85 -1.37 8.99
CA CYS A 43 14.57 -0.28 9.91
C CYS A 43 15.53 0.87 9.66
N PHE A 44 15.03 2.08 9.83
CA PHE A 44 15.81 3.31 9.84
C PHE A 44 15.53 4.09 11.11
N TYR A 45 16.57 4.75 11.61
CA TYR A 45 16.50 5.58 12.79
C TYR A 45 17.32 6.85 12.57
N THR A 46 16.77 8.00 12.97
CA THR A 46 17.51 9.25 13.02
C THR A 46 17.05 10.14 14.16
N ASN A 47 17.94 11.02 14.59
CA ASN A 47 17.64 12.14 15.48
C ASN A 47 17.62 13.40 14.64
N ASP A 48 16.42 13.95 14.42
CA ASP A 48 16.27 14.97 13.39
C ASP A 48 16.39 16.39 13.94
N GLN A 49 16.09 16.63 15.23
CA GLN A 49 16.10 17.96 15.85
C GLN A 49 15.37 19.00 14.99
N ASP A 50 14.06 19.07 15.14
CA ASP A 50 13.12 19.84 14.31
C ASP A 50 12.72 19.12 13.00
N PHE A 51 11.85 18.12 13.12
CA PHE A 51 11.44 17.27 12.00
C PHE A 51 10.67 18.01 10.91
N LEU A 52 9.77 18.92 11.31
CA LEU A 52 8.86 19.55 10.36
C LEU A 52 9.61 20.42 9.35
N SER A 53 10.69 21.10 9.76
CA SER A 53 11.46 21.97 8.88
C SER A 53 12.27 21.23 7.83
N LYS A 54 12.49 19.92 8.02
CA LYS A 54 13.30 19.04 7.16
C LYS A 54 12.47 17.95 6.49
N PHE A 55 11.16 17.95 6.70
CA PHE A 55 10.30 16.86 6.24
C PHE A 55 10.41 16.60 4.73
N PRO A 56 10.43 17.63 3.85
CA PRO A 56 10.60 17.40 2.40
C PRO A 56 11.90 16.67 2.04
N GLU A 57 12.99 16.95 2.74
CA GLU A 57 14.29 16.32 2.51
C GLU A 57 14.34 14.91 3.12
N VAL A 58 13.81 14.75 4.33
CA VAL A 58 13.87 13.50 5.09
C VAL A 58 12.88 12.47 4.54
N GLU A 59 11.76 12.88 3.94
CA GLU A 59 10.79 12.00 3.27
C GLU A 59 11.47 11.01 2.31
N LEU A 60 12.46 11.48 1.54
CA LEU A 60 13.20 10.65 0.59
C LEU A 60 14.01 9.53 1.26
N LEU A 61 14.38 9.69 2.54
CA LEU A 61 15.14 8.70 3.32
C LEU A 61 14.23 7.70 4.03
N LEU A 62 12.94 8.01 4.22
CA LEU A 62 11.98 7.24 5.01
C LEU A 62 11.36 6.05 4.23
N GLN A 63 12.12 5.39 3.37
CA GLN A 63 11.65 4.29 2.50
C GLN A 63 11.70 2.90 3.16
N TRP A 64 12.01 2.83 4.45
CA TRP A 64 12.17 1.57 5.17
C TRP A 64 10.82 1.05 5.67
N ASN A 65 10.76 -0.24 6.03
CA ASN A 65 9.54 -0.86 6.56
C ASN A 65 9.15 -0.20 7.89
N LEU A 66 10.14 0.21 8.68
CA LEU A 66 9.98 0.94 9.92
C LEU A 66 10.97 2.11 9.94
N ASN A 67 10.49 3.32 10.19
CA ASN A 67 11.34 4.50 10.37
C ASN A 67 11.03 5.15 11.72
N ALA A 68 12.03 5.31 12.57
CA ALA A 68 11.92 6.00 13.84
C ALA A 68 12.67 7.33 13.81
N VAL A 69 12.01 8.41 14.19
CA VAL A 69 12.60 9.75 14.30
C VAL A 69 12.39 10.25 15.72
N ASN A 70 13.46 10.60 16.42
CA ASN A 70 13.37 11.27 17.73
C ASN A 70 13.84 12.73 17.64
N GLU A 71 13.63 13.47 18.74
CA GLU A 71 13.86 14.92 18.79
C GLU A 71 13.08 15.67 17.70
N THR A 72 11.86 15.20 17.41
CA THR A 72 11.05 15.73 16.31
C THR A 72 10.59 17.16 16.56
N TRP A 73 10.47 17.55 17.83
CA TRP A 73 9.97 18.84 18.31
C TRP A 73 8.60 19.22 17.74
N LEU A 74 7.84 18.21 17.30
CA LEU A 74 6.47 18.36 16.84
C LEU A 74 5.54 18.73 18.00
N THR A 75 4.43 19.36 17.64
CA THR A 75 3.35 19.70 18.57
C THR A 75 2.02 19.16 18.07
N THR A 76 1.07 19.02 18.98
CA THR A 76 -0.30 18.57 18.68
C THR A 76 -1.08 19.51 17.76
N LYS A 77 -0.54 20.70 17.46
CA LYS A 77 -1.13 21.66 16.51
C LYS A 77 -0.90 21.28 15.05
N ILE A 78 0.16 20.51 14.77
CA ILE A 78 0.48 20.02 13.42
C ILE A 78 -0.39 18.79 13.20
N LEU A 79 -1.09 18.70 12.07
CA LEU A 79 -1.95 17.55 11.78
C LEU A 79 -1.12 16.39 11.20
N ASP A 80 -1.50 15.15 11.51
CA ASP A 80 -0.84 13.96 10.96
C ASP A 80 -0.91 13.92 9.42
N SER A 81 -1.91 14.55 8.82
CA SER A 81 -2.06 14.69 7.37
C SER A 81 -0.95 15.53 6.72
N GLU A 82 -0.32 16.44 7.45
CA GLU A 82 0.77 17.28 6.95
C GLU A 82 2.07 16.50 6.79
N MET A 83 2.21 15.38 7.49
CA MET A 83 3.42 14.53 7.51
C MET A 83 3.12 13.12 7.00
N ARG A 84 2.14 12.99 6.10
CA ARG A 84 1.73 11.68 5.58
C ARG A 84 2.70 11.17 4.54
N LEU A 85 3.18 9.94 4.73
CA LEU A 85 3.95 9.21 3.73
C LEU A 85 3.06 8.17 3.01
N PRO A 86 3.07 8.13 1.67
CA PRO A 86 2.30 7.14 0.92
C PRO A 86 2.67 5.70 1.32
N GLY A 87 1.65 4.86 1.57
CA GLY A 87 1.86 3.46 1.92
C GLY A 87 2.34 3.21 3.36
N MET A 88 2.41 4.26 4.19
CA MET A 88 2.81 4.16 5.59
C MET A 88 1.70 4.64 6.54
N GLN A 89 1.71 4.06 7.73
CA GLN A 89 1.01 4.57 8.90
C GLN A 89 1.98 5.33 9.80
N LEU A 90 1.44 6.23 10.61
CA LEU A 90 2.18 7.14 11.47
C LEU A 90 1.68 7.00 12.92
N LEU A 91 2.62 6.86 13.85
CA LEU A 91 2.40 6.99 15.28
C LEU A 91 3.36 8.05 15.82
N ARG A 92 2.92 8.87 16.75
CA ARG A 92 3.80 9.84 17.41
C ARG A 92 3.46 10.09 18.85
N ARG A 93 4.45 10.58 19.58
CA ARG A 93 4.31 11.08 20.94
C ARG A 93 5.02 12.42 21.03
N ASP A 94 4.24 13.48 20.97
CA ASP A 94 4.73 14.85 21.03
C ASP A 94 5.03 15.28 22.47
N ARG A 95 5.85 16.31 22.62
CA ARG A 95 6.10 16.98 23.91
C ARG A 95 5.64 18.43 23.84
N ALA A 96 5.19 18.96 24.97
CA ALA A 96 4.72 20.35 25.06
C ALA A 96 5.88 21.38 24.98
N THR A 97 7.10 20.97 25.33
CA THR A 97 8.30 21.81 25.31
C THR A 97 9.21 21.46 24.14
N ARG A 98 10.09 22.38 23.75
CA ARG A 98 11.23 22.06 22.86
C ARG A 98 12.10 21.00 23.54
N GLY A 99 12.58 20.03 22.77
CA GLY A 99 13.32 18.87 23.28
C GLY A 99 12.45 17.61 23.41
N GLY A 100 12.81 16.58 22.65
CA GLY A 100 12.18 15.28 22.59
C GLY A 100 11.12 15.15 21.49
N GLY A 101 10.15 14.27 21.72
CA GLY A 101 9.21 13.83 20.70
C GLY A 101 9.71 12.58 19.97
N LEU A 102 8.77 11.71 19.62
CA LEU A 102 9.02 10.48 18.86
C LEU A 102 7.98 10.38 17.74
N LEU A 103 8.46 10.04 16.55
CA LEU A 103 7.66 9.76 15.37
C LEU A 103 8.06 8.40 14.83
N LEU A 104 7.08 7.56 14.52
CA LEU A 104 7.26 6.23 13.98
C LEU A 104 6.42 6.07 12.73
N TYR A 105 7.08 5.84 11.60
CA TYR A 105 6.44 5.38 10.38
C TYR A 105 6.60 3.88 10.25
N TYR A 106 5.55 3.20 9.82
CA TYR A 106 5.60 1.79 9.51
C TYR A 106 4.76 1.49 8.26
N HIS A 107 5.25 0.58 7.43
CA HIS A 107 4.61 0.25 6.17
C HIS A 107 3.27 -0.47 6.40
N ASN A 108 2.24 -0.15 5.61
CA ASN A 108 0.89 -0.71 5.75
C ASN A 108 0.80 -2.24 5.63
N SER A 109 1.84 -2.89 5.10
CA SER A 109 1.90 -4.35 5.02
C SER A 109 2.33 -5.03 6.33
N LEU A 110 2.78 -4.26 7.32
CA LEU A 110 3.20 -4.80 8.62
C LEU A 110 1.97 -4.98 9.52
N GLN A 111 1.97 -6.07 10.27
CA GLN A 111 1.02 -6.27 11.36
C GLN A 111 1.57 -5.58 12.60
N CYS A 112 0.88 -4.54 13.07
CA CYS A 112 1.30 -3.73 14.22
C CYS A 112 0.17 -3.61 15.22
N GLU A 113 0.53 -3.70 16.50
CA GLU A 113 -0.37 -3.47 17.64
C GLU A 113 0.30 -2.46 18.57
N GLN A 114 -0.42 -1.40 18.92
CA GLN A 114 0.04 -0.41 19.89
C GLN A 114 -0.41 -0.83 21.29
N ILE A 115 0.56 -1.06 22.18
CA ILE A 115 0.31 -1.48 23.56
C ILE A 115 0.59 -0.28 24.47
N GLU A 116 -0.38 0.07 25.32
CA GLU A 116 -0.16 1.08 26.36
C GLU A 116 0.70 0.48 27.48
N CYS A 117 1.74 1.21 27.88
CA CYS A 117 2.53 0.82 29.04
C CYS A 117 1.82 1.30 30.31
N PRO A 118 1.33 0.40 31.19
CA PRO A 118 0.56 0.78 32.37
C PRO A 118 1.40 1.54 33.42
N PHE A 119 2.73 1.62 33.21
CA PHE A 119 3.68 2.29 34.09
C PHE A 119 4.21 3.63 33.53
N ALA A 120 3.71 4.08 32.38
CA ALA A 120 4.10 5.37 31.83
C ALA A 120 3.34 6.50 32.53
N ALA A 121 4.00 7.17 33.48
CA ALA A 121 3.55 8.39 34.12
C ALA A 121 3.59 9.62 33.18
#